data_AF-A0A924RCT3-F1
#
_entry.id   AF-A0A924RCT3-F1
#
_cell.length_a   1.000
_cell.length_b   1.000
_cell.length_c   1.000
_cell.angle_alpha   90.00
_cell.angle_beta   90.00
_cell.angle_gamma   90.00
#
_symmetry.space_group_name_H-M   'P 1'
#
loop_
_entity.id
_entity.type
_entity.pdbx_description
1 polymer ?
#
loop_
_entity_poly.entity_id
_entity_poly.type
_entity_poly.pdbx_seq_one_letter_code
_entity_poly.pdbx_strand_id
1 'polypeptide(L)'
;MTSNAVPYLRRRPRAVAAPPTPSLVPARRLDGRLLLTESITEVTLDRRQSAIGSLTFELAGHGELGVFWELQDTTSGLVSPLEGQLVSPELGRRPVVEHLHGQVIVGLRHVKQVRRLVVLIEGPETRDPYRLVANLHDGSSLEMSIPWTAPVISALAVYQVQSELVVRREALDFASRSDVADAYGFARAWVPTRR
;
A
#
# COMPACT_ATOMS: atom_id res chain seq x y z
N MET A 1 -8.68 57.51 57.70
CA MET A 1 -7.97 56.83 56.60
C MET A 1 -8.82 55.64 56.18
N THR A 2 -9.58 55.80 55.10
CA THR A 2 -10.60 54.87 54.63
C THR A 2 -10.04 53.90 53.58
N SER A 3 -10.49 52.65 53.71
CA SER A 3 -10.35 51.46 52.87
C SER A 3 -10.30 51.69 51.35
N ASN A 4 -9.54 50.82 50.65
CA ASN A 4 -9.93 50.33 49.34
C ASN A 4 -9.32 48.94 49.08
N ALA A 5 -10.11 47.89 49.30
CA ALA A 5 -9.82 46.54 48.83
C ALA A 5 -10.49 46.35 47.46
N VAL A 6 -9.68 46.09 46.43
CA VAL A 6 -10.15 45.80 45.07
C VAL A 6 -10.49 44.30 44.97
N PRO A 7 -11.73 43.91 44.65
CA PRO A 7 -12.07 42.50 44.48
C PRO A 7 -11.52 41.98 43.15
N TYR A 8 -10.57 41.04 43.21
CA TYR A 8 -10.13 40.30 42.04
C TYR A 8 -11.24 39.34 41.58
N LEU A 9 -11.95 39.70 40.51
CA LEU A 9 -12.85 38.79 39.79
C LEU A 9 -12.01 37.66 39.17
N ARG A 10 -12.10 36.44 39.73
CA ARG A 10 -11.56 35.23 39.10
C ARG A 10 -12.29 34.97 37.78
N ARG A 11 -11.63 35.27 36.67
CA ARG A 11 -12.06 34.86 35.32
C ARG A 11 -12.09 33.33 35.27
N ARG A 12 -13.27 32.73 35.14
CA ARG A 12 -13.38 31.28 34.90
C ARG A 12 -12.80 30.96 33.52
N PRO A 13 -11.96 29.91 33.37
CA PRO A 13 -11.50 29.48 32.07
C PRO A 13 -12.70 29.06 31.20
N ARG A 14 -12.76 29.61 29.98
CA ARG A 14 -13.73 29.26 28.96
C ARG A 14 -13.43 27.85 28.47
N ALA A 15 -14.39 26.94 28.57
CA ALA A 15 -14.27 25.59 28.01
C ALA A 15 -14.01 25.71 26.51
N VAL A 16 -12.87 25.18 26.06
CA VAL A 16 -12.56 25.01 24.64
C VAL A 16 -13.50 23.91 24.12
N ALA A 17 -14.27 24.22 23.09
CA ALA A 17 -15.14 23.24 22.45
C ALA A 17 -14.29 22.02 22.04
N ALA A 18 -14.74 20.82 22.39
CA ALA A 18 -14.08 19.59 21.99
C ALA A 18 -13.98 19.56 20.45
N PRO A 19 -12.84 19.11 19.88
CA PRO A 19 -12.72 18.97 18.44
C PRO A 19 -13.84 18.05 17.92
N PRO A 20 -14.40 18.31 16.72
CA PRO A 20 -15.43 17.47 16.15
C PRO A 20 -14.91 16.02 16.06
N THR A 21 -15.68 15.09 16.60
CA THR A 21 -15.40 13.65 16.47
C THR A 21 -15.33 13.33 14.98
N PRO A 22 -14.22 12.75 14.47
CA PRO A 22 -14.14 12.38 13.07
C PRO A 22 -15.26 11.37 12.76
N SER A 23 -16.06 11.68 11.74
CA SER A 23 -17.06 10.75 11.22
C SER A 23 -16.33 9.54 10.65
N LEU A 24 -16.48 8.38 11.30
CA LEU A 24 -15.95 7.11 10.83
C LEU A 24 -16.78 6.65 9.63
N VAL A 25 -16.35 7.02 8.42
CA VAL A 25 -16.90 6.43 7.20
C VAL A 25 -16.51 4.95 7.20
N PRO A 26 -17.47 4.00 7.08
CA PRO A 26 -17.14 2.59 7.02
C PRO A 26 -16.20 2.32 5.84
N ALA A 27 -15.16 1.53 6.08
CA ALA A 27 -14.23 1.13 5.03
C ALA A 27 -15.00 0.38 3.93
N ARG A 28 -14.83 0.81 2.68
CA ARG A 28 -15.45 0.16 1.52
C ARG A 28 -14.89 -1.25 1.38
N ARG A 29 -15.76 -2.24 1.20
CA ARG A 29 -15.36 -3.64 0.97
C ARG A 29 -15.31 -3.96 -0.51
N LEU A 30 -14.41 -4.87 -0.89
CA LEU A 30 -14.37 -5.38 -2.25
C LEU A 30 -15.46 -6.44 -2.44
N ASP A 31 -16.34 -6.20 -3.41
CA ASP A 31 -17.36 -7.15 -3.86
C ASP A 31 -17.32 -7.21 -5.39
N GLY A 32 -16.91 -8.35 -5.93
CA GLY A 32 -16.70 -8.52 -7.38
C GLY A 32 -15.59 -7.63 -7.93
N ARG A 33 -15.91 -6.83 -8.96
CA ARG A 33 -14.98 -5.96 -9.67
C ARG A 33 -15.12 -4.52 -9.20
N LEU A 34 -14.01 -3.89 -8.80
CA LEU A 34 -13.99 -2.49 -8.37
C LEU A 34 -12.88 -1.71 -9.08
N LEU A 35 -13.23 -0.50 -9.57
CA LEU A 35 -12.26 0.47 -10.08
C LEU A 35 -11.85 1.43 -8.95
N LEU A 36 -10.55 1.48 -8.65
CA LEU A 36 -9.96 2.48 -7.77
C LEU A 36 -9.77 3.79 -8.56
N THR A 37 -10.28 4.88 -8.00
CA THR A 37 -10.30 6.22 -8.58
C THR A 37 -9.87 7.24 -7.54
N GLU A 38 -9.76 8.52 -7.92
CA GLU A 38 -9.52 9.59 -6.95
C GLU A 38 -10.66 9.77 -5.93
N SER A 39 -11.87 9.35 -6.27
CA SER A 39 -13.03 9.35 -5.35
C SER A 39 -13.19 8.04 -4.58
N ILE A 40 -12.51 6.97 -5.02
CA ILE A 40 -12.51 5.64 -4.41
C ILE A 40 -11.06 5.21 -4.27
N THR A 41 -10.38 5.81 -3.31
CA THR A 41 -8.94 5.63 -3.15
C THR A 41 -8.59 4.39 -2.36
N GLU A 42 -9.53 3.78 -1.65
CA GLU A 42 -9.24 2.70 -0.72
C GLU A 42 -10.36 1.67 -0.69
N VAL A 43 -9.95 0.41 -0.53
CA VAL A 43 -10.83 -0.73 -0.32
C VAL A 43 -10.20 -1.68 0.68
N THR A 44 -11.03 -2.32 1.49
CA THR A 44 -10.60 -3.40 2.37
C THR A 44 -11.08 -4.73 1.84
N LEU A 45 -10.15 -5.66 1.68
CA LEU A 45 -10.45 -7.07 1.42
C LEU A 45 -11.01 -7.69 2.70
N ASP A 46 -12.03 -8.53 2.58
CA ASP A 46 -12.49 -9.26 3.75
C ASP A 46 -11.43 -10.29 4.23
N ARG A 47 -11.67 -10.91 5.39
CA ARG A 47 -10.74 -11.91 5.94
C ARG A 47 -10.54 -13.12 5.03
N ARG A 48 -11.55 -13.52 4.25
CA ARG A 48 -11.48 -14.67 3.35
C ARG A 48 -10.60 -14.33 2.15
N GLN A 49 -10.90 -13.21 1.49
CA GLN A 49 -10.12 -12.64 0.40
C GLN A 49 -8.67 -12.40 0.81
N SER A 50 -8.42 -11.97 2.05
CA SER A 50 -7.07 -11.71 2.57
C SER A 50 -6.26 -12.96 2.90
N ALA A 51 -6.87 -14.14 3.02
CA ALA A 51 -6.21 -15.35 3.54
C ALA A 51 -6.10 -16.50 2.52
N ILE A 52 -6.89 -16.49 1.45
CA ILE A 52 -7.01 -17.61 0.51
C ILE A 52 -6.28 -17.31 -0.79
N GLY A 53 -5.39 -18.22 -1.20
CA GLY A 53 -4.71 -18.16 -2.49
C GLY A 53 -3.66 -17.06 -2.57
N SER A 54 -3.78 -16.21 -3.59
CA SER A 54 -2.84 -15.15 -3.92
C SER A 54 -3.59 -13.87 -4.29
N LEU A 55 -2.96 -12.73 -4.02
CA LEU A 55 -3.27 -11.46 -4.65
C LEU A 55 -2.25 -11.26 -5.76
N THR A 56 -2.70 -11.30 -7.01
CA THR A 56 -1.82 -11.13 -8.18
C THR A 56 -2.00 -9.73 -8.76
N PHE A 57 -0.90 -9.14 -9.21
CA PHE A 57 -0.88 -7.86 -9.90
C PHE A 57 -0.38 -8.07 -11.32
N GLU A 58 -1.10 -7.54 -12.28
CA GLU A 58 -0.74 -7.57 -13.69
C GLU A 58 -0.91 -6.19 -14.30
N LEU A 59 -0.01 -5.87 -15.24
CA LEU A 59 0.03 -4.60 -15.93
C LEU A 59 -0.39 -4.81 -17.39
N ALA A 60 -1.49 -4.20 -17.80
CA ALA A 60 -1.79 -4.03 -19.21
C ALA A 60 -1.13 -2.71 -19.68
N GLY A 61 -0.04 -2.84 -20.43
CA GLY A 61 0.78 -1.74 -20.95
C GLY A 61 2.25 -2.12 -21.10
N HIS A 62 3.11 -1.16 -21.44
CA HIS A 62 4.54 -1.35 -21.66
C HIS A 62 5.40 -0.98 -20.44
N GLY A 63 5.47 -1.83 -19.43
CA GLY A 63 6.26 -1.56 -18.23
C GLY A 63 6.51 -2.83 -17.43
N GLU A 64 7.33 -2.69 -16.40
CA GLU A 64 7.69 -3.75 -15.47
C GLU A 64 7.04 -3.48 -14.11
N LEU A 65 6.59 -4.55 -13.46
CA LEU A 65 6.07 -4.47 -12.10
C LEU A 65 7.18 -4.75 -11.09
N GLY A 66 7.28 -3.86 -10.10
CA GLY A 66 8.10 -4.05 -8.91
C GLY A 66 7.25 -3.99 -7.65
N VAL A 67 7.72 -4.56 -6.54
CA VAL A 67 7.06 -4.42 -5.23
C VAL A 67 8.09 -4.25 -4.13
N PHE A 68 8.01 -3.13 -3.42
CA PHE A 68 8.59 -3.04 -2.08
C PHE A 68 7.72 -3.80 -1.10
N TRP A 69 8.33 -4.55 -0.20
CA TRP A 69 7.64 -5.33 0.81
C TRP A 69 8.32 -5.19 2.17
N GLU A 70 7.53 -5.30 3.22
CA GLU A 70 8.00 -5.32 4.60
C GLU A 70 7.14 -6.30 5.41
N LEU A 71 7.81 -7.12 6.22
CA LEU A 71 7.20 -8.07 7.14
C LEU A 71 7.03 -7.46 8.54
N GLN A 72 6.27 -8.14 9.39
CA GLN A 72 6.02 -7.72 10.77
C GLN A 72 7.30 -7.66 11.63
N ASP A 73 8.32 -8.46 11.29
CA ASP A 73 9.63 -8.45 11.95
C ASP A 73 10.56 -7.36 11.40
N THR A 74 10.04 -6.43 10.60
CA THR A 74 10.76 -5.34 9.90
C THR A 74 11.71 -5.78 8.80
N THR A 75 11.81 -7.08 8.50
CA THR A 75 12.51 -7.54 7.30
C THR A 75 11.81 -6.97 6.08
N SER A 76 12.58 -6.30 5.22
CA SER A 76 12.05 -5.63 4.03
C SER A 76 13.00 -5.76 2.85
N GLY A 77 12.44 -5.64 1.65
CA GLY A 77 13.19 -5.74 0.42
C GLY A 77 12.37 -5.27 -0.79
N LEU A 78 12.93 -5.54 -1.96
CA LEU A 78 12.32 -5.24 -3.25
C LEU A 78 12.26 -6.53 -4.06
N VAL A 79 11.12 -6.81 -4.66
CA VAL A 79 11.01 -7.76 -5.77
C VAL A 79 10.87 -6.92 -7.04
N SER A 80 11.83 -6.99 -7.95
CA SER A 80 11.81 -6.28 -9.23
C SER A 80 12.68 -7.03 -10.25
N PRO A 81 12.16 -7.33 -11.46
CA PRO A 81 12.96 -7.89 -12.55
C PRO A 81 14.15 -7.02 -12.93
N LEU A 82 14.00 -5.71 -12.84
CA LEU A 82 15.04 -4.73 -13.20
C LEU A 82 16.24 -4.78 -12.25
N GLU A 83 16.07 -5.31 -11.03
CA GLU A 83 17.14 -5.53 -10.05
C GLU A 83 17.61 -7.00 -10.00
N GLY A 84 17.05 -7.86 -10.86
CA GLY A 84 17.30 -9.30 -10.82
C GLY A 84 16.76 -10.00 -9.56
N GLN A 85 15.96 -9.30 -8.75
CA GLN A 85 15.39 -9.85 -7.52
C GLN A 85 13.95 -10.31 -7.76
N LEU A 86 13.78 -11.60 -8.08
CA LEU A 86 12.47 -12.12 -8.49
C LEU A 86 11.63 -12.71 -7.35
N VAL A 87 12.19 -12.91 -6.16
CA VAL A 87 11.47 -13.51 -5.02
C VAL A 87 11.83 -12.82 -3.72
N SER A 88 10.94 -12.84 -2.75
CA SER A 88 11.19 -12.48 -1.35
C SER A 88 11.73 -13.69 -0.57
N PRO A 89 12.01 -13.58 0.75
CA PRO A 89 12.22 -14.75 1.60
C PRO A 89 11.07 -15.75 1.50
N GLU A 90 11.39 -17.02 1.65
CA GLU A 90 10.41 -18.09 1.76
C GLU A 90 9.88 -18.18 3.20
N LEU A 91 8.57 -18.24 3.35
CA LEU A 91 7.90 -18.65 4.58
C LEU A 91 7.16 -19.96 4.31
N GLY A 92 7.55 -21.04 4.99
CA GLY A 92 6.92 -22.35 4.77
C GLY A 92 7.07 -22.88 3.34
N ARG A 93 8.26 -22.73 2.75
CA ARG A 93 8.64 -23.18 1.38
C ARG A 93 7.98 -22.41 0.22
N ARG A 94 7.43 -21.23 0.48
CA ARG A 94 6.89 -20.35 -0.55
C ARG A 94 7.32 -18.90 -0.31
N PRO A 95 7.70 -18.15 -1.34
CA PRO A 95 7.96 -16.72 -1.19
C PRO A 95 6.68 -16.00 -0.76
N VAL A 96 6.86 -14.93 0.02
CA VAL A 96 5.76 -14.01 0.39
C VAL A 96 5.34 -13.18 -0.81
N VAL A 97 6.33 -12.69 -1.56
CA VAL A 97 6.16 -11.95 -2.82
C VAL A 97 7.08 -12.58 -3.85
N GLU A 98 6.56 -12.83 -5.05
CA GLU A 98 7.34 -13.28 -6.19
C GLU A 98 6.94 -12.54 -7.46
N HIS A 99 7.88 -12.37 -8.36
CA HIS A 99 7.64 -11.91 -9.72
C HIS A 99 7.78 -13.11 -10.66
N LEU A 100 6.70 -13.44 -11.37
CA LEU A 100 6.63 -14.59 -12.25
C LEU A 100 5.80 -14.26 -13.49
N HIS A 101 6.33 -14.52 -14.68
CA HIS A 101 5.66 -14.29 -15.97
C HIS A 101 5.06 -12.88 -16.15
N GLY A 102 5.75 -11.83 -15.68
CA GLY A 102 5.28 -10.44 -15.79
C GLY A 102 4.22 -10.05 -14.75
N GLN A 103 3.94 -10.92 -13.78
CA GLN A 103 3.03 -10.64 -12.68
C GLN A 103 3.79 -10.57 -11.37
N VAL A 104 3.31 -9.74 -10.45
CA VAL A 104 3.68 -9.83 -9.03
C VAL A 104 2.62 -10.61 -8.28
N ILE A 105 3.05 -11.64 -7.56
CA ILE A 105 2.18 -12.56 -6.83
C ILE A 105 2.49 -12.43 -5.34
N VAL A 106 1.46 -12.15 -4.55
CA VAL A 106 1.55 -12.09 -3.08
C VAL A 106 0.84 -13.31 -2.49
N GLY A 107 1.59 -14.15 -1.79
CA GLY A 107 1.06 -15.35 -1.14
C GLY A 107 0.24 -15.02 0.12
N LEU A 108 -1.09 -15.11 0.03
CA LEU A 108 -2.00 -14.69 1.10
C LEU A 108 -2.01 -15.63 2.31
N ARG A 109 -1.49 -16.85 2.18
CA ARG A 109 -1.23 -17.75 3.31
C ARG A 109 -0.38 -17.11 4.41
N HIS A 110 0.48 -16.15 4.04
CA HIS A 110 1.39 -15.46 4.95
C HIS A 110 0.98 -14.01 5.21
N VAL A 111 -0.27 -13.63 4.93
CA VAL A 111 -0.76 -12.24 5.07
C VAL A 111 -0.52 -11.64 6.45
N LYS A 112 -0.57 -12.45 7.52
CA LYS A 112 -0.31 -11.99 8.89
C LYS A 112 1.14 -11.60 9.14
N GLN A 113 2.06 -12.10 8.32
CA GLN A 113 3.48 -11.75 8.37
C GLN A 113 3.78 -10.54 7.50
N VAL A 114 2.92 -10.20 6.54
CA VAL A 114 3.03 -8.96 5.76
C VAL A 114 2.62 -7.79 6.65
N ARG A 115 3.48 -6.77 6.71
CA ARG A 115 3.15 -5.48 7.31
C ARG A 115 2.61 -4.54 6.26
N ARG A 116 3.34 -4.38 5.15
CA ARG A 116 2.96 -3.52 4.03
C ARG A 116 3.69 -3.87 2.75
N LEU A 117 3.10 -3.46 1.63
CA LEU A 117 3.65 -3.56 0.28
C LEU A 117 3.41 -2.23 -0.44
N VAL A 118 4.29 -1.88 -1.39
CA VAL A 118 4.05 -0.81 -2.36
C VAL A 118 4.34 -1.36 -3.75
N VAL A 119 3.32 -1.37 -4.60
CA VAL A 119 3.39 -1.81 -5.99
C VAL A 119 3.92 -0.66 -6.84
N LEU A 120 4.96 -0.95 -7.60
CA LEU A 120 5.65 -0.04 -8.49
C LEU A 120 5.33 -0.41 -9.92
N ILE A 121 5.34 0.60 -10.77
CA ILE A 121 5.43 0.43 -12.20
C ILE A 121 6.66 1.18 -12.67
N GLU A 122 7.50 0.50 -13.44
CA GLU A 122 8.81 0.97 -13.88
C GLU A 122 8.95 0.77 -15.39
N GLY A 123 9.49 1.74 -16.12
CA GLY A 123 9.55 1.62 -17.57
C GLY A 123 9.78 2.93 -18.31
N PRO A 124 9.92 2.87 -19.64
CA PRO A 124 10.03 4.07 -20.46
C PRO A 124 8.70 4.82 -20.47
N GLU A 125 8.77 6.15 -20.59
CA GLU A 125 7.58 6.98 -20.77
C GLU A 125 6.84 6.57 -22.05
N THR A 126 5.55 6.26 -21.92
CA THR A 126 4.68 5.97 -23.06
C THR A 126 3.43 6.85 -23.01
N ARG A 127 2.79 7.03 -24.17
CA ARG A 127 1.60 7.88 -24.30
C ARG A 127 0.30 7.19 -23.89
N ASP A 128 0.31 5.86 -23.75
CA ASP A 128 -0.88 5.09 -23.46
C ASP A 128 -1.05 4.90 -21.95
N PRO A 129 -2.26 5.10 -21.40
CA PRO A 129 -2.50 4.89 -19.98
C PRO A 129 -2.38 3.41 -19.64
N TYR A 130 -1.72 3.13 -18.53
CA TYR A 130 -1.58 1.78 -18.03
C TYR A 130 -2.82 1.38 -17.27
N ARG A 131 -3.15 0.09 -17.32
CA ARG A 131 -4.13 -0.50 -16.42
C ARG A 131 -3.44 -1.52 -15.53
N LEU A 132 -3.43 -1.23 -14.23
CA LEU A 132 -3.04 -2.20 -13.22
C LEU A 132 -4.30 -2.96 -12.79
N VAL A 133 -4.22 -4.28 -12.81
CA VAL A 133 -5.29 -5.17 -12.33
C VAL A 133 -4.73 -5.99 -11.17
N ALA A 134 -5.47 -6.02 -10.07
CA ALA A 134 -5.21 -6.88 -8.92
C ALA A 134 -6.30 -7.96 -8.85
N ASN A 135 -5.94 -9.24 -8.96
CA ASN A 135 -6.90 -10.35 -8.97
C ASN A 135 -6.79 -11.20 -7.70
N LEU A 136 -7.94 -11.68 -7.22
CA LEU A 136 -8.05 -12.59 -6.08
C LEU A 136 -8.54 -13.97 -6.51
N HIS A 137 -8.31 -14.96 -5.65
CA HIS A 137 -8.69 -16.35 -5.90
C HIS A 137 -10.21 -16.54 -6.07
N ASP A 138 -11.06 -15.71 -5.45
CA ASP A 138 -12.50 -15.82 -5.56
C ASP A 138 -13.10 -15.13 -6.80
N GLY A 139 -12.24 -14.65 -7.71
CA GLY A 139 -12.63 -13.96 -8.94
C GLY A 139 -12.90 -12.47 -8.75
N SER A 140 -12.82 -11.94 -7.54
CA SER A 140 -12.89 -10.50 -7.29
C SER A 140 -11.64 -9.80 -7.85
N SER A 141 -11.79 -8.58 -8.34
CA SER A 141 -10.68 -7.82 -8.91
C SER A 141 -10.74 -6.34 -8.60
N LEU A 142 -9.55 -5.74 -8.52
CA LEU A 142 -9.32 -4.32 -8.41
C LEU A 142 -8.65 -3.81 -9.67
N GLU A 143 -9.14 -2.71 -10.22
CA GLU A 143 -8.54 -2.08 -11.38
C GLU A 143 -8.16 -0.65 -11.07
N MET A 144 -7.10 -0.18 -11.71
CA MET A 144 -6.70 1.22 -11.65
C MET A 144 -6.09 1.62 -12.99
N SER A 145 -6.56 2.75 -13.52
CA SER A 145 -5.91 3.42 -14.64
C SER A 145 -4.89 4.42 -14.12
N ILE A 146 -3.70 4.42 -14.72
CA ILE A 146 -2.56 5.19 -14.25
C ILE A 146 -1.99 5.97 -15.46
N PRO A 147 -1.96 7.30 -15.41
CA PRO A 147 -1.22 8.08 -16.40
C PRO A 147 0.28 7.87 -16.18
N TRP A 148 1.06 7.68 -17.24
CA TRP A 148 2.51 7.61 -17.10
C TRP A 148 3.12 8.99 -17.14
N THR A 149 3.61 9.47 -16.00
CA THR A 149 4.13 10.83 -15.86
C THR A 149 5.55 10.87 -15.29
N ALA A 150 6.11 9.71 -14.88
CA ALA A 150 7.45 9.63 -14.34
C ALA A 150 8.09 8.24 -14.56
N PRO A 151 9.43 8.11 -14.49
CA PRO A 151 10.14 6.83 -14.68
C PRO A 151 9.70 5.71 -13.72
N VAL A 152 9.28 6.08 -12.50
CA VAL A 152 8.76 5.14 -11.50
C VAL A 152 7.47 5.70 -10.92
N ILE A 153 6.44 4.87 -10.87
CA ILE A 153 5.15 5.24 -10.27
C ILE A 153 4.86 4.28 -9.12
N SER A 154 4.60 4.81 -7.92
CA SER A 154 4.00 4.01 -6.85
C SER A 154 2.50 3.91 -7.12
N ALA A 155 2.05 2.76 -7.60
CA ALA A 155 0.68 2.55 -8.04
C ALA A 155 -0.25 2.31 -6.85
N LEU A 156 0.05 1.30 -6.04
CA LEU A 156 -0.78 0.89 -4.90
C LEU A 156 0.06 0.75 -3.64
N ALA A 157 -0.51 1.14 -2.51
CA ALA A 157 -0.05 0.71 -1.20
C ALA A 157 -0.99 -0.39 -0.68
N VAL A 158 -0.43 -1.44 -0.11
CA VAL A 158 -1.18 -2.51 0.55
C VAL A 158 -0.69 -2.63 1.98
N TYR A 159 -1.58 -2.66 2.95
CA TYR A 159 -1.20 -2.84 4.36
C TYR A 159 -2.18 -3.74 5.08
N GLN A 160 -1.69 -4.39 6.12
CA GLN A 160 -2.50 -5.28 6.94
C GLN A 160 -3.13 -4.51 8.10
N VAL A 161 -4.43 -4.69 8.29
CA VAL A 161 -5.16 -4.22 9.47
C VAL A 161 -6.00 -5.38 10.01
N GLN A 162 -5.71 -5.85 11.23
CA GLN A 162 -6.49 -6.91 11.89
C GLN A 162 -6.70 -8.19 11.04
N SER A 163 -5.68 -8.61 10.29
CA SER A 163 -5.70 -9.74 9.34
C SER A 163 -6.49 -9.52 8.05
N GLU A 164 -6.92 -8.29 7.79
CA GLU A 164 -7.50 -7.87 6.51
C GLU A 164 -6.48 -7.03 5.76
N LEU A 165 -6.44 -7.17 4.43
CA LEU A 165 -5.63 -6.29 3.59
C LEU A 165 -6.45 -5.07 3.19
N VAL A 166 -5.84 -3.91 3.35
CA VAL A 166 -6.33 -2.66 2.80
C VAL A 166 -5.48 -2.33 1.59
N VAL A 167 -6.14 -2.07 0.46
CA VAL A 167 -5.51 -1.67 -0.79
C VAL A 167 -5.86 -0.22 -1.06
N ARG A 168 -4.83 0.62 -1.22
CA ARG A 168 -4.96 2.06 -1.41
C ARG A 168 -4.31 2.48 -2.72
N ARG A 169 -5.03 3.31 -3.47
CA ARG A 169 -4.60 4.04 -4.64
C ARG A 169 -3.58 5.10 -4.23
N GLU A 170 -2.39 5.06 -4.81
CA GLU A 170 -1.35 6.08 -4.62
C GLU A 170 -1.21 6.91 -5.90
N ALA A 171 -0.75 6.28 -6.98
CA ALA A 171 -0.33 6.91 -8.25
C ALA A 171 0.52 8.17 -8.03
N LEU A 172 1.63 7.99 -7.32
CA LEU A 172 2.61 9.04 -7.09
C LEU A 172 3.83 8.82 -7.98
N ASP A 173 4.36 9.92 -8.48
CA ASP A 173 5.48 9.98 -9.41
C ASP A 173 6.81 10.09 -8.69
N PHE A 174 7.79 9.33 -9.17
CA PHE A 174 9.15 9.34 -8.64
C PHE A 174 10.18 9.29 -9.77
N ALA A 175 11.30 9.98 -9.56
CA ALA A 175 12.43 9.93 -10.48
C ALA A 175 13.16 8.58 -10.41
N SER A 176 13.15 7.93 -9.25
CA SER A 176 13.80 6.65 -9.02
C SER A 176 13.10 5.79 -7.96
N ARG A 177 13.42 4.49 -7.96
CA ARG A 177 13.01 3.56 -6.89
C ARG A 177 13.58 3.91 -5.53
N SER A 178 14.73 4.59 -5.48
CA SER A 178 15.32 5.01 -4.21
C SER A 178 14.45 6.09 -3.57
N ASP A 179 13.95 7.04 -4.36
CA ASP A 179 13.01 8.07 -3.88
C ASP A 179 11.72 7.46 -3.35
N VAL A 180 11.21 6.40 -3.98
CA VAL A 180 10.06 5.64 -3.45
C VAL A 180 10.41 4.99 -2.09
N ALA A 181 11.56 4.32 -2.01
CA ALA A 181 11.99 3.66 -0.77
C ALA A 181 12.10 4.68 0.38
N ASP A 182 12.67 5.86 0.11
CA ASP A 182 12.82 6.94 1.09
C ASP A 182 11.45 7.53 1.48
N ALA A 183 10.57 7.82 0.52
CA ALA A 183 9.25 8.38 0.78
C ALA A 183 8.35 7.47 1.61
N TYR A 184 8.43 6.16 1.39
CA TYR A 184 7.69 5.17 2.18
C TYR A 184 8.50 4.63 3.37
N GLY A 185 9.77 4.98 3.52
CA GLY A 185 10.64 4.51 4.60
C GLY A 185 10.90 3.00 4.59
N PHE A 186 11.15 2.40 3.43
CA PHE A 186 11.60 1.01 3.31
C PHE A 186 13.11 0.91 3.46
N ALA A 187 13.58 0.08 4.38
CA ALA A 187 14.98 -0.35 4.40
C ALA A 187 15.19 -1.44 3.34
N ARG A 188 16.23 -1.36 2.50
CA ARG A 188 16.61 -2.48 1.61
C ARG A 188 17.52 -3.45 2.36
N ALA A 189 16.97 -4.11 3.37
CA ALA A 189 17.73 -4.91 4.31
C ALA A 189 17.92 -6.37 3.85
N TRP A 190 16.94 -6.91 3.12
CA TRP A 190 17.00 -8.29 2.67
C TRP A 190 17.79 -8.45 1.37
N VAL A 191 18.71 -9.40 1.38
CA VAL A 191 19.52 -9.83 0.23
C VAL A 191 19.26 -11.33 0.04
N PRO A 192 18.99 -11.81 -1.18
CA PRO A 192 18.77 -13.23 -1.43
C PRO A 192 20.03 -14.02 -1.10
N THR A 193 19.85 -15.18 -0.47
CA THR A 193 20.92 -16.18 -0.43
C THR A 193 21.08 -16.76 -1.83
N ARG A 194 22.28 -16.60 -2.42
CA ARG A 194 22.63 -17.28 -3.68
C ARG A 194 22.45 -18.79 -3.47
N ARG A 195 21.55 -19.41 -4.22
CA ARG A 195 21.50 -20.87 -4.35
C ARG A 195 22.38 -21.29 -5.52
#